data_AF-A0A924RUQ8-F1
#
_entry.id   AF-A0A924RUQ8-F1
#
_cell.length_a   1.000
_cell.length_b   1.000
_cell.length_c   1.000
_cell.angle_alpha   90.00
_cell.angle_beta   90.00
_cell.angle_gamma   90.00
#
_symmetry.space_group_name_H-M   'P 1'
#
loop_
_entity.id
_entity.type
_entity.pdbx_description
1 polymer ?
#
loop_
_entity_poly.entity_id
_entity_poly.type
_entity_poly.pdbx_seq_one_letter_code
_entity_poly.pdbx_strand_id
1 'polypeptide(L)'
;MTFEELVKNHSAEMIEKFVTAVLSESHVDVRFDFLEQDQWAVISIHQYEEDKEISLRLHLNNYYDLVFGYYDDEDEFFEITHPLTEEEKQSIPEGLKKVMQKVVSDEQGMRVRAELLTRK
;
A
#
# COMPACT_ATOMS: atom_id res chain seq x y z
N MET A 1 -14.33 2.82 -18.71
CA MET A 1 -14.01 1.99 -17.54
C MET A 1 -13.76 2.99 -16.42
N THR A 2 -14.49 2.90 -15.32
CA THR A 2 -14.26 3.80 -14.18
C THR A 2 -13.03 3.32 -13.40
N PHE A 3 -12.47 4.17 -12.53
CA PHE A 3 -11.35 3.76 -11.69
C PHE A 3 -11.76 2.66 -10.70
N GLU A 4 -13.02 2.63 -10.25
CA GLU A 4 -13.55 1.56 -9.40
C GLU A 4 -13.59 0.23 -10.14
N GLU A 5 -14.00 0.24 -11.42
CA GLU A 5 -13.95 -0.95 -12.27
C GLU A 5 -12.51 -1.42 -12.53
N LEU A 6 -11.58 -0.49 -12.70
CA LEU A 6 -10.16 -0.79 -12.87
C LEU A 6 -9.62 -1.51 -11.63
N VAL A 7 -9.76 -0.91 -10.45
CA VAL A 7 -9.25 -1.46 -9.19
C VAL A 7 -9.87 -2.83 -8.92
N LYS A 8 -11.20 -2.95 -9.05
CA LYS A 8 -11.91 -4.20 -8.77
C LYS A 8 -11.52 -5.36 -9.68
N ASN A 9 -11.23 -5.09 -10.95
CA ASN A 9 -10.94 -6.14 -11.93
C ASN A 9 -9.43 -6.44 -12.06
N HIS A 10 -8.56 -5.54 -11.59
CA HIS A 10 -7.10 -5.62 -11.79
C HIS A 10 -6.29 -5.49 -10.49
N SER A 11 -6.92 -5.56 -9.32
CA SER A 11 -6.27 -5.42 -8.00
C SER A 11 -5.05 -6.31 -7.82
N ALA A 12 -5.11 -7.58 -8.22
CA ALA A 12 -3.99 -8.51 -8.12
C ALA A 12 -2.75 -8.04 -8.90
N GLU A 13 -2.95 -7.62 -10.16
CA GLU A 13 -1.87 -7.09 -11.00
C GLU A 13 -1.32 -5.77 -10.46
N MET A 14 -2.20 -4.90 -9.94
CA MET A 14 -1.81 -3.65 -9.32
C MET A 14 -0.94 -3.88 -8.08
N ILE A 15 -1.29 -4.86 -7.24
CA ILE A 15 -0.50 -5.23 -6.05
C ILE A 15 0.87 -5.75 -6.45
N GLU A 16 0.96 -6.65 -7.43
CA GLU A 16 2.25 -7.18 -7.91
C GLU A 16 3.15 -6.07 -8.45
N LYS A 17 2.60 -5.17 -9.28
CA LYS A 17 3.34 -4.01 -9.82
C LYS A 17 3.78 -3.07 -8.71
N PHE A 18 2.88 -2.75 -7.78
CA PHE A 18 3.17 -1.91 -6.63
C PHE A 18 4.30 -2.49 -5.77
N VAL A 19 4.19 -3.76 -5.37
CA VAL A 19 5.23 -4.46 -4.59
C VAL A 19 6.56 -4.46 -5.33
N THR A 20 6.54 -4.75 -6.63
CA THR A 20 7.76 -4.73 -7.45
C THR A 20 8.41 -3.35 -7.47
N ALA A 21 7.62 -2.29 -7.65
CA ALA A 21 8.10 -0.92 -7.67
C ALA A 21 8.68 -0.52 -6.29
N VAL A 22 7.96 -0.81 -5.19
CA VAL A 22 8.42 -0.56 -3.81
C VAL A 22 9.77 -1.23 -3.56
N LEU A 23 9.94 -2.49 -3.98
CA LEU A 23 11.16 -3.26 -3.73
C LEU A 23 12.30 -2.90 -4.68
N SER A 24 12.03 -2.18 -5.77
CA SER A 24 13.06 -1.69 -6.69
C SER A 24 13.79 -0.46 -6.14
N GLU A 25 13.20 0.22 -5.16
CA GLU A 25 13.80 1.36 -4.48
C GLU A 25 14.97 0.95 -3.58
N SER A 26 15.91 1.87 -3.33
CA SER A 26 17.02 1.60 -2.40
C SER A 26 16.53 1.41 -0.95
N HIS A 27 15.49 2.14 -0.58
CA HIS A 27 14.86 2.14 0.72
C HIS A 27 13.36 2.22 0.57
N VAL A 28 12.66 1.57 1.49
CA VAL A 28 11.20 1.65 1.62
C VAL A 28 10.88 2.40 2.90
N ASP A 29 10.09 3.45 2.76
CA ASP A 29 9.53 4.21 3.87
C ASP A 29 8.14 3.65 4.18
N VAL A 30 8.00 3.07 5.37
CA VAL A 30 6.74 2.55 5.91
C VAL A 30 6.28 3.51 7.00
N ARG A 31 5.21 4.25 6.76
CA ARG A 31 4.70 5.26 7.71
C ARG A 31 3.65 4.63 8.63
N PHE A 32 3.61 5.09 9.88
CA PHE A 32 2.48 4.88 10.76
C PHE A 32 1.50 6.04 10.56
N ASP A 33 0.21 5.74 10.44
CA ASP A 33 -0.84 6.74 10.29
C ASP A 33 -2.11 6.27 11.02
N PHE A 34 -3.01 7.21 11.30
CA PHE A 34 -4.25 6.93 12.01
C PHE A 34 -5.34 7.96 11.68
N LEU A 35 -6.58 7.50 11.72
CA LEU A 35 -7.76 8.35 11.65
C LEU A 35 -8.79 7.87 12.67
N GLU A 36 -9.12 8.75 13.61
CA GLU A 36 -10.00 8.45 14.74
C GLU A 36 -9.54 7.23 15.56
N GLN A 37 -10.20 6.08 15.40
CA GLN A 37 -9.91 4.83 16.11
C GLN A 37 -9.23 3.78 15.21
N ASP A 38 -9.05 4.08 13.92
CA ASP A 38 -8.38 3.20 12.98
C ASP A 38 -6.92 3.65 12.80
N GLN A 39 -6.03 2.67 12.69
CA GLN A 39 -4.59 2.90 12.55
C GLN A 39 -3.98 1.88 11.62
N TRP A 40 -2.99 2.32 10.85
CA TRP A 40 -2.37 1.48 9.85
C TRP A 40 -0.91 1.85 9.58
N ALA A 41 -0.18 0.88 9.04
CA ALA A 41 1.08 1.11 8.37
C ALA A 41 0.77 1.34 6.89
N VAL A 42 1.35 2.38 6.29
CA VAL A 42 1.16 2.70 4.88
C VAL A 42 2.48 2.80 4.14
N ILE A 43 2.48 2.24 2.94
CA ILE A 43 3.52 2.42 1.93
C ILE A 43 2.82 3.01 0.71
N SER A 44 3.39 4.07 0.14
CA SER A 44 2.77 4.83 -0.95
C SER A 44 3.76 5.01 -2.10
N ILE A 45 3.26 4.95 -3.34
CA ILE A 45 3.98 5.36 -4.55
C ILE A 45 3.14 6.42 -5.26
N HIS A 46 3.77 7.55 -5.55
CA HIS A 46 3.15 8.61 -6.35
C HIS A 46 3.56 8.47 -7.82
N GLN A 47 2.56 8.45 -8.70
CA GLN A 47 2.73 8.50 -10.14
C GLN A 47 2.47 9.95 -10.59
N TYR A 48 3.50 10.78 -10.46
CA TYR A 48 3.42 12.23 -10.69
C TYR A 48 2.97 12.64 -12.09
N GLU A 49 3.19 11.81 -13.12
CA GLU A 49 2.74 12.10 -14.48
C GLU A 49 1.23 11.92 -14.65
N GLU A 50 0.60 11.16 -13.76
CA GLU A 50 -0.82 10.79 -13.85
C GLU A 50 -1.66 11.34 -12.68
N ASP A 51 -1.06 12.16 -11.81
CA ASP A 51 -1.67 12.66 -10.56
C ASP A 51 -2.37 11.56 -9.75
N LYS A 52 -1.74 10.38 -9.71
CA LYS A 52 -2.24 9.19 -9.02
C LYS A 52 -1.32 8.77 -7.90
N GLU A 53 -1.92 8.13 -6.91
CA GLU A 53 -1.22 7.47 -5.81
C GLU A 53 -1.70 6.04 -5.68
N ILE A 54 -0.77 5.11 -5.48
CA ILE A 54 -1.10 3.74 -5.06
C ILE A 54 -0.48 3.53 -3.69
N SER A 55 -1.30 3.06 -2.76
CA SER A 55 -0.92 2.81 -1.38
C SER A 55 -1.32 1.42 -0.94
N LEU A 56 -0.50 0.80 -0.11
CA LEU A 56 -0.82 -0.43 0.62
C LEU A 56 -0.92 -0.10 2.10
N ARG A 57 -2.10 -0.30 2.68
CA ARG A 57 -2.36 -0.09 4.11
C ARG A 57 -2.45 -1.44 4.82
N LEU A 58 -1.83 -1.56 5.99
CA LEU A 58 -2.00 -2.67 6.92
C LEU A 58 -2.60 -2.12 8.21
N HIS A 59 -3.82 -2.55 8.52
CA HIS A 59 -4.52 -2.17 9.74
C HIS A 59 -4.23 -3.15 10.89
N LEU A 60 -4.71 -2.79 12.08
CA LEU A 60 -4.85 -3.73 13.19
C LEU A 60 -5.63 -4.99 12.73
N ASN A 61 -5.28 -6.15 13.30
CA ASN A 61 -5.84 -7.47 12.95
C ASN A 61 -5.41 -8.05 11.60
N ASN A 62 -4.28 -7.60 11.03
CA ASN A 62 -3.68 -8.16 9.81
C ASN A 62 -4.61 -8.03 8.57
N TYR A 63 -5.40 -6.97 8.58
CA TYR A 63 -6.28 -6.56 7.48
C TYR A 63 -5.52 -5.61 6.56
N TYR A 64 -5.57 -5.87 5.25
CA TYR A 64 -4.85 -5.10 4.24
C TYR A 64 -5.81 -4.45 3.27
N ASP A 65 -5.52 -3.21 2.90
CA ASP A 65 -6.21 -2.48 1.85
C ASP A 65 -5.22 -2.04 0.77
N LEU A 66 -5.61 -2.22 -0.49
CA LEU A 66 -5.04 -1.50 -1.62
C LEU A 66 -5.84 -0.21 -1.76
N VAL A 67 -5.15 0.92 -1.75
CA VAL A 67 -5.76 2.24 -1.90
C VAL A 67 -5.24 2.87 -3.18
N PHE A 68 -6.18 3.28 -4.04
CA PHE A 68 -5.89 4.02 -5.26
C PHE A 68 -6.43 5.45 -5.09
N GLY A 69 -5.51 6.42 -5.02
CA GLY A 69 -5.81 7.84 -4.96
C GLY A 69 -5.70 8.49 -6.34
N TYR A 70 -6.60 9.41 -6.66
CA TYR A 70 -6.54 10.23 -7.88
C TYR A 70 -7.20 11.59 -7.65
N TYR A 71 -6.82 12.57 -8.47
CA TYR A 71 -7.50 13.86 -8.56
C TYR A 71 -8.47 13.85 -9.74
N ASP A 72 -9.63 14.47 -9.58
CA ASP A 72 -10.55 14.72 -10.69
C ASP A 72 -10.23 16.03 -11.42
N ASP A 73 -11.08 16.40 -12.39
CA ASP A 73 -10.91 17.62 -13.19
C ASP A 73 -11.11 18.92 -12.36
N GLU A 74 -11.61 18.84 -11.12
CA GLU A 74 -11.80 19.97 -10.20
C GLU A 74 -10.70 20.03 -9.12
N ASP A 75 -9.62 19.26 -9.26
CA ASP A 75 -8.55 19.08 -8.27
C ASP A 75 -9.04 18.52 -6.92
N GLU A 76 -10.19 17.83 -6.89
CA GLU A 76 -10.67 17.11 -5.71
C GLU A 76 -10.00 15.73 -5.63
N PHE A 77 -9.48 15.37 -4.45
CA PHE A 77 -8.82 14.09 -4.23
C PHE A 77 -9.81 12.99 -3.81
N PHE A 78 -9.80 11.89 -4.54
CA PHE A 78 -10.62 10.72 -4.28
C PHE A 78 -9.76 9.49 -3.97
N GLU A 79 -10.24 8.66 -3.05
CA GLU A 79 -9.64 7.36 -2.74
C GLU A 79 -10.60 6.22 -3.05
N ILE A 80 -10.07 5.18 -3.69
CA ILE A 80 -10.75 3.89 -3.88
C ILE A 80 -10.03 2.85 -3.05
N THR A 81 -10.74 2.29 -2.07
CA THR A 81 -10.21 1.26 -1.16
C THR A 81 -10.69 -0.12 -1.60
N HIS A 82 -9.75 -1.04 -1.77
CA HIS A 82 -10.00 -2.44 -2.07
C HIS A 82 -9.41 -3.35 -0.97
N PRO A 83 -10.26 -4.02 -0.18
CA PRO A 83 -9.82 -5.02 0.78
C PRO A 83 -9.12 -6.20 0.09
N LEU A 84 -7.90 -6.53 0.51
CA LEU A 84 -7.18 -7.66 -0.08
C LEU A 84 -7.77 -9.00 0.36
N THR A 85 -7.95 -9.87 -0.62
CA THR A 85 -8.20 -11.30 -0.43
C THR A 85 -6.96 -12.03 0.08
N GLU A 86 -7.13 -13.23 0.62
CA GLU A 86 -6.00 -14.07 1.08
C GLU A 86 -5.04 -14.44 -0.05
N GLU A 87 -5.52 -14.56 -1.29
CA GLU A 87 -4.68 -14.83 -2.47
C GLU A 87 -3.81 -13.62 -2.81
N GLU A 88 -4.40 -12.42 -2.84
CA GLU A 88 -3.66 -11.17 -3.11
C GLU A 88 -2.59 -10.87 -2.05
N LYS A 89 -2.84 -11.23 -0.78
CA LYS A 89 -1.84 -11.12 0.29
C LYS A 89 -0.60 -11.98 0.05
N GLN A 90 -0.68 -13.02 -0.79
CA GLN A 90 0.49 -13.87 -1.10
C GLN A 90 1.51 -13.15 -1.98
N SER A 91 1.07 -12.14 -2.74
CA SER A 91 1.95 -11.30 -3.57
C SER A 91 2.81 -10.33 -2.74
N ILE A 92 2.50 -10.17 -1.44
CA ILE A 92 3.28 -9.33 -0.52
C ILE A 92 4.39 -10.18 0.13
N PRO A 93 5.68 -9.79 0.06
CA PRO A 93 6.76 -10.51 0.70
C PRO A 93 6.65 -10.51 2.22
N GLU A 94 7.03 -11.62 2.86
CA GLU A 94 6.99 -11.77 4.32
C GLU A 94 7.85 -10.73 5.06
N GLY A 95 9.00 -10.34 4.48
CA GLY A 95 9.81 -9.25 5.04
C GLY A 95 9.06 -7.92 5.10
N LEU A 96 8.30 -7.61 4.05
CA LEU A 96 7.48 -6.40 4.00
C LEU A 96 6.32 -6.44 5.00
N LYS A 97 5.60 -7.57 5.05
CA LYS A 97 4.53 -7.80 6.04
C LYS A 97 5.03 -7.58 7.47
N LYS A 98 6.19 -8.14 7.81
CA LYS A 98 6.79 -8.01 9.15
C LYS A 98 7.13 -6.56 9.50
N VAL A 99 7.67 -5.80 8.55
CA VAL A 99 7.98 -4.37 8.79
C VAL A 99 6.69 -3.58 8.97
N MET A 100 5.69 -3.79 8.13
CA MET A 100 4.39 -3.12 8.29
C MET A 100 3.75 -3.47 9.64
N GLN A 101 3.74 -4.75 10.02
CA GLN A 101 3.23 -5.19 11.33
C GLN A 101 3.96 -4.51 12.49
N LYS A 102 5.28 -4.38 12.40
CA LYS A 102 6.09 -3.68 13.40
C LYS A 102 5.73 -2.20 13.48
N VAL A 103 5.56 -1.52 12.35
CA VAL A 103 5.18 -0.10 12.30
C VAL A 103 3.82 0.14 12.96
N VAL A 104 2.81 -0.71 12.69
CA VAL A 104 1.50 -0.63 13.36
C VAL A 104 1.63 -0.88 14.85
N SER A 105 2.39 -1.91 15.25
CA SER A 105 2.49 -2.33 16.65
C SER A 105 3.28 -1.35 17.52
N ASP A 106 4.31 -0.72 16.95
CA ASP A 106 5.16 0.25 17.65
C ASP A 106 4.63 1.69 17.52
N GLU A 107 3.56 1.91 16.74
CA GLU A 107 2.99 3.23 16.42
C GLU A 107 4.05 4.21 15.86
N GLN A 108 5.03 3.67 15.13
CA GLN A 108 6.20 4.41 14.68
C GLN A 108 6.61 3.99 13.26
N GLY A 109 6.74 4.99 12.37
CA GLY A 109 7.24 4.78 11.02
C GLY A 109 8.68 4.26 10.97
N MET A 110 9.00 3.51 9.92
CA MET A 110 10.32 2.90 9.72
C MET A 110 10.81 3.10 8.27
N ARG A 111 12.11 3.38 8.14
CA ARG A 111 12.82 3.35 6.86
C ARG A 111 13.74 2.14 6.83
N VAL A 112 13.59 1.31 5.81
CA VAL A 112 14.29 0.01 5.70
C VAL A 112 14.90 -0.16 4.32
N ARG A 113 16.06 -0.81 4.23
CA ARG A 113 16.67 -1.14 2.92
C ARG A 113 15.83 -2.21 2.24
N ALA A 114 15.46 -1.99 0.97
CA ALA A 114 14.56 -2.90 0.24
C ALA A 114 15.10 -4.34 0.13
N GLU A 115 16.43 -4.50 0.05
CA GLU A 115 17.13 -5.80 0.07
C GLU A 115 16.77 -6.68 1.28
N LEU A 116 16.35 -6.08 2.41
CA LEU A 116 15.98 -6.81 3.63
C LEU A 116 14.54 -7.35 3.57
N LEU A 117 13.72 -6.85 2.64
CA LEU A 117 12.28 -7.11 2.54
C LEU A 117 11.94 -8.28 1.62
N THR A 118 12.87 -8.67 0.74
CA THR A 118 12.70 -9.76 -0.23
C THR A 118 12.85 -11.17 0.36
N ARG A 119 13.14 -11.28 1.67
CA ARG A 119 13.31 -12.58 2.34
C ARG A 119 11.97 -13.34 2.42
N LYS A 120 11.96 -14.54 1.84
CA LYS A 120 10.92 -15.57 2.05
C LYS A 120 10.97 -16.11 3.46
#